data_AF-A0A8J6I4U8-F1
#
_entry.id   AF-A0A8J6I4U8-F1
#
_cell.length_a   1.000
_cell.length_b   1.000
_cell.length_c   1.000
_cell.angle_alpha   90.00
_cell.angle_beta   90.00
_cell.angle_gamma   90.00
#
_symmetry.space_group_name_H-M   'P 1'
#
loop_
_entity.id
_entity.type
_entity.pdbx_description
1 polymer ?
#
loop_
_entity_poly.entity_id
_entity_poly.type
_entity_poly.pdbx_seq_one_letter_code
_entity_poly.pdbx_strand_id
1 'polypeptide(L)'
;LIAVAGAALLAWRLPALARLCGADAGRATWLALAAPLMIVHVVSGAHNDSVMIGLVVCGLTLAGGPSPPHDRDPALWLRVLAVGAVFGLALAVKVTAVVVLPFAALLLVRSRLTGRFRSLGQVLAALAGTGVSAGLVLAAVSWLGGLGWGWINGLVSSGDSRQWTSLPTGVGFAFDYLFVPSGHTSVPVIRVIGIGVLAVVLAWLFVRTWSQAPRSDMRRIVAAAGWALAATVLLAPVFHPWYALWPLTILAAAGAGRRLIIGGNIGLTFLVLPDGFNLARVTKFPGALAMLALTGWLLWRSVRRSGVSVRR
;
A
#
# COMPACT_ATOMS: atom_id res chain seq x y z
N LEU A 1 -14.69 17.27 6.70
CA LEU A 1 -15.82 16.39 6.30
C LEU A 1 -15.38 15.20 5.46
N ILE A 2 -14.70 15.40 4.32
CA ILE A 2 -14.26 14.31 3.42
C ILE A 2 -13.39 13.25 4.13
N ALA A 3 -12.39 13.68 4.91
CA ALA A 3 -11.54 12.74 5.66
C ALA A 3 -12.33 11.91 6.70
N VAL A 4 -13.31 12.53 7.36
CA VAL A 4 -14.19 11.84 8.32
C VAL A 4 -15.09 10.84 7.59
N ALA A 5 -15.60 11.17 6.41
CA ALA A 5 -16.35 10.23 5.59
C ALA A 5 -15.49 9.03 5.16
N GLY A 6 -14.21 9.25 4.82
CA GLY A 6 -13.24 8.18 4.57
C GLY A 6 -13.02 7.28 5.79
N ALA A 7 -12.86 7.88 6.97
CA ALA A 7 -12.74 7.15 8.23
C ALA A 7 -14.01 6.36 8.57
N ALA A 8 -15.19 6.91 8.32
CA ALA A 8 -16.47 6.23 8.52
C ALA A 8 -16.65 5.04 7.56
N LEU A 9 -16.30 5.22 6.28
CA LEU A 9 -16.28 4.12 5.30
C LEU A 9 -15.33 3.01 5.73
N LEU A 10 -14.14 3.38 6.22
CA LEU A 10 -13.17 2.45 6.77
C LEU A 10 -13.75 1.70 7.98
N ALA A 11 -14.33 2.41 8.95
CA ALA A 11 -14.94 1.82 10.14
C ALA A 11 -16.06 0.84 9.80
N TRP A 12 -16.83 1.12 8.75
CA TRP A 12 -17.89 0.24 8.28
C TRP A 12 -17.39 -1.03 7.59
N ARG A 13 -16.37 -0.93 6.71
CA ARG A 13 -15.94 -2.07 5.87
C ARG A 13 -14.78 -2.88 6.45
N LEU A 14 -13.93 -2.30 7.28
CA LEU A 14 -12.79 -2.99 7.88
C LEU A 14 -13.17 -4.25 8.68
N PRO A 15 -14.23 -4.24 9.52
CA PRO A 15 -14.69 -5.44 10.22
C PRO A 15 -15.06 -6.59 9.26
N ALA A 16 -15.68 -6.26 8.12
CA ALA A 16 -16.07 -7.26 7.13
C ALA A 16 -14.85 -7.87 6.45
N LEU A 17 -13.86 -7.06 6.06
CA LEU A 17 -12.61 -7.54 5.49
C LEU A 17 -11.85 -8.45 6.48
N ALA A 18 -11.81 -8.06 7.76
CA ALA A 18 -11.16 -8.86 8.80
C ALA A 18 -11.84 -10.24 8.97
N ARG A 19 -13.18 -10.29 8.99
CA ARG A 19 -13.94 -11.55 9.05
C ARG A 19 -13.69 -12.43 7.83
N LEU A 20 -13.63 -11.85 6.64
CA LEU A 20 -13.27 -12.59 5.42
C LEU A 20 -11.87 -13.21 5.50
N CYS A 21 -10.94 -12.54 6.20
CA CYS A 21 -9.59 -13.05 6.46
C CYS A 21 -9.52 -14.05 7.64
N GLY A 22 -10.64 -14.36 8.31
CA GLY A 22 -10.66 -15.15 9.54
C GLY A 22 -9.94 -14.47 10.72
N ALA A 23 -9.80 -13.15 10.69
CA ALA A 23 -9.18 -12.35 11.75
C ALA A 23 -10.23 -11.74 12.70
N ASP A 24 -9.80 -11.40 13.92
CA ASP A 24 -10.64 -10.71 14.89
C ASP A 24 -10.97 -9.29 14.42
N ALA A 25 -12.26 -9.04 14.17
CA ALA A 25 -12.74 -7.78 13.62
C ALA A 25 -12.57 -6.61 14.61
N GLY A 26 -12.81 -6.83 15.91
CA GLY A 26 -12.69 -5.79 16.94
C GLY A 26 -11.26 -5.30 17.05
N ARG A 27 -10.30 -6.22 17.09
CA ARG A 27 -8.86 -5.94 17.10
C ARG A 27 -8.41 -5.25 15.83
N ALA A 28 -8.87 -5.69 14.65
CA ALA A 28 -8.50 -5.03 13.38
C ALA A 28 -8.98 -3.57 13.37
N THR A 29 -10.23 -3.33 13.78
CA THR A 29 -10.82 -1.99 13.89
C THR A 29 -10.08 -1.13 14.91
N TRP A 30 -9.78 -1.67 16.09
CA TRP A 30 -9.04 -0.96 17.13
C TRP A 30 -7.65 -0.56 16.66
N LEU A 31 -6.91 -1.48 16.04
CA LEU A 31 -5.56 -1.22 15.55
C LEU A 31 -5.50 -0.19 14.42
N ALA A 32 -6.55 -0.08 13.60
CA ALA A 32 -6.60 0.87 12.50
C ALA A 32 -7.17 2.24 12.89
N LEU A 33 -8.25 2.27 13.68
CA LEU A 33 -9.00 3.50 13.96
C LEU A 33 -8.57 4.19 15.26
N ALA A 34 -8.27 3.43 16.31
CA ALA A 34 -7.85 3.99 17.61
C ALA A 34 -6.35 4.32 17.65
N ALA A 35 -5.68 4.14 16.52
CA ALA A 35 -4.27 4.41 16.36
C ALA A 35 -4.00 5.93 16.50
N PRO A 36 -3.05 6.38 17.35
CA PRO A 36 -2.73 7.80 17.50
C PRO A 36 -2.47 8.52 16.18
N LEU A 37 -1.79 7.87 15.24
CA LEU A 37 -1.52 8.37 13.89
C LEU A 37 -2.80 8.64 13.10
N MET A 38 -3.84 7.79 13.25
CA MET A 38 -5.15 8.01 12.63
C MET A 38 -5.82 9.26 13.20
N ILE A 39 -5.85 9.39 14.53
CA ILE A 39 -6.52 10.51 15.20
C ILE A 39 -5.83 11.84 14.83
N VAL A 40 -4.51 11.91 14.97
CA VAL A 40 -3.75 13.15 14.72
C VAL A 40 -3.81 13.56 13.25
N HIS A 41 -3.68 12.63 12.30
CA HIS A 41 -3.53 12.99 10.90
C HIS A 41 -4.84 12.96 10.11
N VAL A 42 -5.66 11.93 10.29
CA VAL A 42 -6.89 11.81 9.51
C VAL A 42 -8.00 12.70 10.10
N VAL A 43 -8.16 12.68 11.42
CA VAL A 43 -9.24 13.44 12.07
C VAL A 43 -8.84 14.89 12.26
N SER A 44 -7.71 15.15 12.96
CA SER A 44 -7.26 16.53 13.22
C SER A 44 -6.62 17.17 11.98
N GLY A 45 -5.72 16.47 11.29
CA GLY A 45 -5.06 16.97 10.08
C GLY A 45 -5.91 16.95 8.80
N ALA A 46 -7.17 16.46 8.87
CA ALA A 46 -8.11 16.38 7.76
C ALA A 46 -7.56 15.70 6.47
N HIS A 47 -6.62 14.75 6.61
CA HIS A 47 -6.00 14.10 5.46
C HIS A 47 -6.98 13.18 4.70
N ASN A 48 -7.08 13.39 3.38
CA ASN A 48 -7.91 12.63 2.46
C ASN A 48 -7.42 11.19 2.22
N ASP A 49 -6.22 10.82 2.68
CA ASP A 49 -5.70 9.46 2.66
C ASP A 49 -6.70 8.43 3.24
N SER A 50 -7.48 8.82 4.24
CA SER A 50 -8.55 8.02 4.82
C SER A 50 -9.63 7.58 3.82
N VAL A 51 -9.96 8.42 2.84
CA VAL A 51 -10.91 8.10 1.77
C VAL A 51 -10.33 7.00 0.89
N MET A 52 -9.07 7.15 0.49
CA MET A 52 -8.38 6.13 -0.30
C MET A 52 -8.32 4.80 0.45
N ILE A 53 -7.93 4.79 1.74
CA ILE A 53 -7.87 3.56 2.54
C ILE A 53 -9.27 2.92 2.67
N GLY A 54 -10.30 3.72 2.96
CA GLY A 54 -11.68 3.24 3.06
C GLY A 54 -12.18 2.61 1.76
N LEU A 55 -11.89 3.24 0.62
CA LEU A 55 -12.23 2.70 -0.71
C LEU A 55 -11.44 1.42 -1.04
N VAL A 56 -10.14 1.36 -0.71
CA VAL A 56 -9.33 0.13 -0.88
C VAL A 56 -9.90 -1.01 -0.04
N VAL A 57 -10.24 -0.77 1.22
CA VAL A 57 -10.88 -1.78 2.10
C VAL A 57 -12.23 -2.20 1.55
N CYS A 58 -13.03 -1.27 1.03
CA CYS A 58 -14.30 -1.57 0.37
C CYS A 58 -14.09 -2.46 -0.87
N GLY A 59 -13.17 -2.11 -1.76
CA GLY A 59 -12.84 -2.85 -2.97
C GLY A 59 -12.32 -4.26 -2.67
N LEU A 60 -11.45 -4.42 -1.66
CA LEU A 60 -10.98 -5.73 -1.21
C LEU A 60 -12.10 -6.57 -0.58
N THR A 61 -13.01 -5.94 0.17
CA THR A 61 -14.19 -6.64 0.75
C THR A 61 -15.12 -7.13 -0.36
N LEU A 62 -15.38 -6.31 -1.38
CA LEU A 62 -16.20 -6.66 -2.54
C LEU A 62 -15.56 -7.78 -3.37
N ALA A 63 -14.26 -7.67 -3.68
CA ALA A 63 -13.50 -8.72 -4.35
C ALA A 63 -13.49 -10.02 -3.52
N GLY A 64 -13.50 -9.86 -2.21
CA GLY A 64 -13.52 -10.90 -1.21
C GLY A 64 -14.86 -11.62 -1.04
N GLY A 65 -15.94 -11.17 -1.68
CA GLY A 65 -17.27 -11.77 -1.52
C GLY A 65 -17.38 -13.22 -2.00
N PRO A 66 -18.49 -13.91 -1.69
CA PRO A 66 -18.78 -15.26 -2.18
C PRO A 66 -18.68 -15.32 -3.70
N SER A 67 -17.97 -16.31 -4.24
CA SER A 67 -17.84 -16.47 -5.69
C SER A 67 -19.14 -17.02 -6.28
N PRO A 68 -19.56 -16.53 -7.47
CA PRO A 68 -20.70 -17.11 -8.17
C PRO A 68 -20.45 -18.59 -8.50
N PRO A 69 -21.49 -19.44 -8.44
CA PRO A 69 -21.36 -20.89 -8.57
C PRO A 69 -20.90 -21.34 -9.96
N HIS A 70 -21.15 -20.56 -11.02
CA HIS A 70 -20.80 -20.90 -12.40
C HIS A 70 -19.73 -19.98 -12.98
N ASP A 71 -18.84 -20.55 -13.80
CA ASP A 71 -17.71 -19.82 -14.37
C ASP A 71 -18.12 -18.68 -15.32
N ARG A 72 -19.28 -18.80 -15.98
CA ARG A 72 -19.83 -17.82 -16.92
C ARG A 72 -20.93 -16.93 -16.32
N ASP A 73 -21.08 -16.95 -15.01
CA ASP A 73 -22.10 -16.14 -14.34
C ASP A 73 -21.84 -14.62 -14.57
N PRO A 74 -22.77 -13.87 -15.19
CA PRO A 74 -22.66 -12.43 -15.38
C PRO A 74 -22.39 -11.67 -14.07
N ALA A 75 -22.81 -12.21 -12.93
CA ALA A 75 -22.57 -11.62 -11.61
C ALA A 75 -21.07 -11.47 -11.29
N LEU A 76 -20.20 -12.34 -11.82
CA LEU A 76 -18.75 -12.16 -11.65
C LEU A 76 -18.30 -10.88 -12.36
N TRP A 77 -18.72 -10.67 -13.60
CA TRP A 77 -18.29 -9.52 -14.40
C TRP A 77 -18.84 -8.22 -13.83
N LEU A 78 -20.09 -8.21 -13.37
CA LEU A 78 -20.63 -7.07 -12.64
C LEU A 78 -19.79 -6.76 -11.39
N ARG A 79 -19.35 -7.79 -10.65
CA ARG A 79 -18.46 -7.61 -9.49
C ARG A 79 -17.06 -7.13 -9.88
N VAL A 80 -16.50 -7.63 -10.99
CA VAL A 80 -15.22 -7.15 -11.57
C VAL A 80 -15.31 -5.66 -11.87
N LEU A 81 -16.39 -5.22 -12.54
CA LEU A 81 -16.63 -3.81 -12.82
C LEU A 81 -16.86 -3.00 -11.55
N ALA A 82 -17.63 -3.50 -10.58
CA ALA A 82 -17.85 -2.80 -9.31
C ALA A 82 -16.55 -2.62 -8.51
N VAL A 83 -15.70 -3.65 -8.44
CA VAL A 83 -14.37 -3.57 -7.82
C VAL A 83 -13.50 -2.56 -8.57
N GLY A 84 -13.45 -2.64 -9.89
CA GLY A 84 -12.73 -1.67 -10.73
C GLY A 84 -13.17 -0.24 -10.46
N ALA A 85 -14.47 0.02 -10.44
CA ALA A 85 -15.04 1.34 -10.18
C ALA A 85 -14.63 1.90 -8.80
N VAL A 86 -14.72 1.08 -7.75
CA VAL A 86 -14.29 1.48 -6.39
C VAL A 86 -12.79 1.78 -6.35
N PHE A 87 -11.96 0.98 -7.02
CA PHE A 87 -10.54 1.29 -7.16
C PHE A 87 -10.28 2.53 -8.00
N GLY A 88 -11.05 2.79 -9.06
CA GLY A 88 -10.96 4.03 -9.84
C GLY A 88 -11.18 5.28 -8.99
N LEU A 89 -12.17 5.24 -8.08
CA LEU A 89 -12.37 6.29 -7.07
C LEU A 89 -11.17 6.39 -6.11
N ALA A 90 -10.61 5.25 -5.67
CA ALA A 90 -9.43 5.25 -4.79
C ALA A 90 -8.21 5.85 -5.49
N LEU A 91 -8.00 5.54 -6.76
CA LEU A 91 -6.95 6.09 -7.61
C LEU A 91 -7.11 7.60 -7.82
N ALA A 92 -8.36 8.08 -7.96
CA ALA A 92 -8.65 9.50 -8.09
C ALA A 92 -8.29 10.29 -6.82
N VAL A 93 -8.37 9.66 -5.64
CA VAL A 93 -7.85 10.25 -4.39
C VAL A 93 -6.33 10.11 -4.33
N LYS A 94 -5.80 8.92 -4.65
CA LYS A 94 -4.36 8.64 -4.62
C LYS A 94 -3.99 7.48 -5.54
N VAL A 95 -3.20 7.78 -6.57
CA VAL A 95 -2.77 6.80 -7.59
C VAL A 95 -2.04 5.59 -7.01
N THR A 96 -1.39 5.73 -5.84
CA THR A 96 -0.70 4.61 -5.16
C THR A 96 -1.63 3.44 -4.80
N ALA A 97 -2.95 3.65 -4.74
CA ALA A 97 -3.94 2.58 -4.56
C ALA A 97 -3.88 1.51 -5.66
N VAL A 98 -3.34 1.84 -6.85
CA VAL A 98 -3.17 0.90 -7.98
C VAL A 98 -2.37 -0.34 -7.60
N VAL A 99 -1.45 -0.23 -6.63
CA VAL A 99 -0.61 -1.33 -6.14
C VAL A 99 -1.44 -2.49 -5.58
N VAL A 100 -2.65 -2.23 -5.09
CA VAL A 100 -3.52 -3.24 -4.50
C VAL A 100 -4.39 -3.94 -5.56
N LEU A 101 -4.63 -3.31 -6.71
CA LEU A 101 -5.53 -3.80 -7.75
C LEU A 101 -5.20 -5.23 -8.24
N PRO A 102 -3.93 -5.62 -8.45
CA PRO A 102 -3.59 -7.00 -8.83
C PRO A 102 -4.03 -8.04 -7.81
N PHE A 103 -3.96 -7.71 -6.50
CA PHE A 103 -4.39 -8.60 -5.43
C PHE A 103 -5.91 -8.66 -5.35
N ALA A 104 -6.63 -7.56 -5.61
CA ALA A 104 -8.08 -7.56 -5.73
C ALA A 104 -8.56 -8.41 -6.93
N ALA A 105 -7.87 -8.32 -8.08
CA ALA A 105 -8.12 -9.19 -9.23
C ALA A 105 -7.89 -10.66 -8.89
N LEU A 106 -6.82 -10.97 -8.15
CA LEU A 106 -6.55 -12.33 -7.67
C LEU A 106 -7.65 -12.83 -6.70
N LEU A 107 -8.16 -11.97 -5.81
CA LEU A 107 -9.28 -12.30 -4.92
C LEU A 107 -10.56 -12.65 -5.69
N LEU A 108 -10.84 -11.95 -6.78
CA LEU A 108 -12.06 -12.15 -7.60
C LEU A 108 -12.13 -13.54 -8.22
N VAL A 109 -10.98 -14.11 -8.59
CA VAL A 109 -10.88 -15.42 -9.26
C VAL A 109 -10.36 -16.53 -8.33
N ARG A 110 -10.09 -16.23 -7.05
CA ARG A 110 -9.40 -17.13 -6.10
C ARG A 110 -10.01 -18.53 -5.97
N SER A 111 -11.34 -18.65 -6.07
CA SER A 111 -12.05 -19.92 -5.93
C SER A 111 -11.99 -20.79 -7.19
N ARG A 112 -11.59 -20.21 -8.32
CA ARG A 112 -11.56 -20.84 -9.66
C ARG A 112 -10.17 -21.32 -10.06
N LEU A 113 -9.18 -21.15 -9.18
CA LEU A 113 -7.79 -21.52 -9.41
C LEU A 113 -7.59 -23.06 -9.26
N THR A 114 -7.90 -23.87 -10.29
CA THR A 114 -7.72 -25.36 -10.35
C THR A 114 -6.89 -25.87 -11.57
N GLY A 115 -6.09 -26.97 -11.46
CA GLY A 115 -5.15 -27.51 -12.49
C GLY A 115 -3.62 -27.19 -12.45
N ARG A 116 -2.74 -27.83 -13.23
CA ARG A 116 -1.28 -27.53 -13.27
C ARG A 116 -0.91 -26.35 -14.18
N PHE A 117 -1.85 -25.93 -15.05
CA PHE A 117 -1.78 -24.76 -15.94
C PHE A 117 -2.77 -23.66 -15.50
N ARG A 118 -2.91 -23.46 -14.18
CA ARG A 118 -3.94 -22.63 -13.52
C ARG A 118 -3.94 -21.17 -13.98
N SER A 119 -5.05 -20.79 -14.63
CA SER A 119 -5.75 -19.50 -14.51
C SER A 119 -5.06 -18.19 -14.93
N LEU A 120 -3.91 -18.19 -15.62
CA LEU A 120 -3.28 -16.92 -16.03
C LEU A 120 -4.26 -16.06 -16.84
N GLY A 121 -4.98 -16.67 -17.80
CA GLY A 121 -6.01 -15.98 -18.57
C GLY A 121 -7.14 -15.40 -17.70
N GLN A 122 -7.59 -16.10 -16.66
CA GLN A 122 -8.63 -15.59 -15.76
C GLN A 122 -8.14 -14.44 -14.88
N VAL A 123 -6.91 -14.54 -14.37
CA VAL A 123 -6.27 -13.47 -13.59
C VAL A 123 -6.05 -12.25 -14.48
N LEU A 124 -5.54 -12.43 -15.70
CA LEU A 124 -5.36 -11.36 -16.67
C LEU A 124 -6.70 -10.73 -17.07
N ALA A 125 -7.75 -11.54 -17.27
CA ALA A 125 -9.07 -11.02 -17.63
C ALA A 125 -9.71 -10.26 -16.47
N ALA A 126 -9.57 -10.73 -15.22
CA ALA A 126 -10.03 -10.00 -14.03
C ALA A 126 -9.23 -8.71 -13.82
N LEU A 127 -7.91 -8.75 -14.04
CA LEU A 127 -7.04 -7.58 -13.96
C LEU A 127 -7.37 -6.56 -15.05
N ALA A 128 -7.59 -7.00 -16.29
CA ALA A 128 -8.01 -6.16 -17.40
C ALA A 128 -9.39 -5.56 -17.13
N GLY A 129 -10.38 -6.35 -16.72
CA GLY A 129 -11.73 -5.86 -16.42
C GLY A 129 -11.77 -4.86 -15.27
N THR A 130 -11.09 -5.16 -14.16
CA THR A 130 -10.96 -4.21 -13.03
C THR A 130 -10.17 -2.97 -13.43
N GLY A 131 -9.08 -3.12 -14.19
CA GLY A 131 -8.23 -2.03 -14.67
C GLY A 131 -8.92 -1.08 -15.63
N VAL A 132 -9.64 -1.62 -16.63
CA VAL A 132 -10.45 -0.82 -17.56
C VAL A 132 -11.53 -0.07 -16.81
N SER A 133 -12.26 -0.73 -15.92
CA SER A 133 -13.30 -0.06 -15.12
C SER A 133 -12.72 1.03 -14.19
N ALA A 134 -11.58 0.76 -13.54
CA ALA A 134 -10.89 1.76 -12.72
C ALA A 134 -10.43 2.96 -13.55
N GLY A 135 -9.87 2.72 -14.73
CA GLY A 135 -9.44 3.76 -15.67
C GLY A 135 -10.60 4.61 -16.17
N LEU A 136 -11.74 3.98 -16.52
CA LEU A 136 -12.95 4.69 -16.94
C LEU A 136 -13.51 5.57 -15.82
N VAL A 137 -13.56 5.08 -14.58
CA VAL A 137 -14.01 5.90 -13.44
C VAL A 137 -13.03 7.03 -13.14
N LEU A 138 -11.73 6.77 -13.17
CA LEU A 138 -10.72 7.82 -13.00
C LEU A 138 -10.84 8.90 -14.08
N ALA A 139 -11.04 8.52 -15.34
CA ALA A 139 -11.26 9.44 -16.45
C ALA A 139 -12.54 10.26 -16.26
N ALA A 140 -13.64 9.61 -15.87
CA ALA A 140 -14.90 10.28 -15.59
C ALA A 140 -14.77 11.28 -14.45
N VAL A 141 -14.14 10.91 -13.33
CA VAL A 141 -13.90 11.83 -12.20
C VAL A 141 -13.01 13.00 -12.62
N SER A 142 -11.98 12.73 -13.42
CA SER A 142 -11.06 13.76 -13.93
C SER A 142 -11.79 14.78 -14.82
N TRP A 143 -12.71 14.31 -15.67
CA TRP A 143 -13.47 15.16 -16.59
C TRP A 143 -14.60 15.92 -15.87
N LEU A 144 -15.42 15.22 -15.08
CA LEU A 144 -16.52 15.82 -14.32
C LEU A 144 -16.01 16.80 -13.25
N GLY A 145 -14.82 16.56 -12.69
CA GLY A 145 -14.16 17.48 -11.77
C GLY A 145 -13.51 18.69 -12.44
N GLY A 146 -13.52 18.80 -13.77
CA GLY A 146 -12.88 19.89 -14.51
C GLY A 146 -11.35 19.89 -14.48
N LEU A 147 -10.74 18.78 -14.03
CA LEU A 147 -9.28 18.66 -13.89
C LEU A 147 -8.60 18.20 -15.19
N GLY A 148 -9.34 17.50 -16.06
CA GLY A 148 -8.78 16.84 -17.24
C GLY A 148 -7.59 15.95 -16.86
N TRP A 149 -6.54 15.97 -17.66
CA TRP A 149 -5.31 15.20 -17.39
C TRP A 149 -4.19 16.01 -16.72
N GLY A 150 -4.48 17.26 -16.31
CA GLY A 150 -3.47 18.17 -15.76
C GLY A 150 -2.84 17.68 -14.44
N TRP A 151 -3.56 16.85 -13.69
CA TRP A 151 -3.08 16.25 -12.45
C TRP A 151 -1.88 15.30 -12.64
N ILE A 152 -1.67 14.77 -13.86
CA ILE A 152 -0.51 13.92 -14.17
C ILE A 152 0.80 14.69 -13.97
N ASN A 153 0.85 15.96 -14.37
CA ASN A 153 2.02 16.81 -14.15
C ASN A 153 2.26 17.05 -12.65
N GLY A 154 1.18 17.16 -11.86
CA GLY A 154 1.26 17.26 -10.40
C GLY A 154 1.87 16.02 -9.72
N LEU A 155 1.78 14.83 -10.33
CA LEU A 155 2.46 13.64 -9.82
C LEU A 155 3.98 13.77 -9.88
N VAL A 156 4.51 14.41 -10.92
CA VAL A 156 5.95 14.62 -11.08
C VAL A 156 6.46 15.53 -9.97
N SER A 157 5.81 16.67 -9.77
CA SER A 157 6.16 17.63 -8.71
C SER A 157 5.97 17.09 -7.30
N SER A 158 5.11 16.08 -7.10
CA SER A 158 4.98 15.40 -5.80
C SER A 158 6.29 14.73 -5.36
N GLY A 159 7.17 14.40 -6.31
CA GLY A 159 8.51 13.86 -6.05
C GLY A 159 9.53 14.89 -5.57
N ASP A 160 9.24 16.18 -5.62
CA ASP A 160 10.20 17.24 -5.24
C ASP A 160 10.44 17.31 -3.74
N SER A 161 9.48 16.84 -2.94
CA SER A 161 9.66 16.70 -1.50
C SER A 161 10.82 15.76 -1.20
N ARG A 162 11.79 16.20 -0.40
CA ARG A 162 12.95 15.38 -0.01
C ARG A 162 13.05 15.26 1.51
N GLN A 163 12.64 14.10 2.03
CA GLN A 163 12.67 13.78 3.46
C GLN A 163 13.45 12.49 3.69
N TRP A 164 14.26 12.46 4.74
CA TRP A 164 15.08 11.28 5.07
C TRP A 164 14.26 10.08 5.52
N THR A 165 12.97 10.30 5.84
CA THR A 165 11.99 9.30 6.24
C THR A 165 11.68 8.33 5.09
N SER A 166 11.84 8.74 3.83
CA SER A 166 11.84 7.83 2.67
C SER A 166 13.17 7.07 2.63
N LEU A 167 13.12 5.74 2.51
CA LEU A 167 14.33 4.91 2.51
C LEU A 167 15.33 5.32 1.41
N PRO A 168 14.97 5.38 0.12
CA PRO A 168 15.94 5.77 -0.92
C PRO A 168 16.41 7.22 -0.75
N THR A 169 15.56 8.13 -0.29
CA THR A 169 15.94 9.53 -0.10
C THR A 169 16.88 9.72 1.09
N GLY A 170 16.61 9.04 2.21
CA GLY A 170 17.46 9.07 3.40
C GLY A 170 18.82 8.42 3.14
N VAL A 171 18.85 7.28 2.44
CA VAL A 171 20.11 6.66 1.98
C VAL A 171 20.88 7.61 1.06
N GLY A 172 20.21 8.29 0.13
CA GLY A 172 20.86 9.28 -0.74
C GLY A 172 21.41 10.48 0.01
N PHE A 173 20.69 11.00 1.00
CA PHE A 173 21.23 12.05 1.87
C PHE A 173 22.46 11.56 2.64
N ALA A 174 22.42 10.36 3.21
CA ALA A 174 23.55 9.83 3.96
C ALA A 174 24.78 9.63 3.05
N PHE A 175 24.56 9.12 1.84
CA PHE A 175 25.62 8.98 0.85
C PHE A 175 26.19 10.34 0.44
N ASP A 176 25.32 11.34 0.24
CA ASP A 176 25.73 12.70 -0.07
C ASP A 176 26.59 13.30 1.04
N TYR A 177 26.19 13.13 2.30
CA TYR A 177 26.94 13.65 3.45
C TYR A 177 28.31 12.98 3.66
N LEU A 178 28.45 11.72 3.27
CA LEU A 178 29.65 10.92 3.56
C LEU A 178 30.65 10.88 2.41
N PHE A 179 30.18 10.95 1.16
CA PHE A 179 30.99 10.56 0.01
C PHE A 179 30.90 11.51 -1.20
N VAL A 180 29.91 12.42 -1.25
CA VAL A 180 29.67 13.25 -2.44
C VAL A 180 30.15 14.67 -2.21
N PRO A 181 30.97 15.25 -3.11
CA PRO A 181 31.40 16.64 -3.02
C PRO A 181 30.23 17.62 -3.02
N SER A 182 30.43 18.74 -2.32
CA SER A 182 29.47 19.86 -2.28
C SER A 182 29.00 20.26 -3.69
N GLY A 183 27.69 20.39 -3.88
CA GLY A 183 27.06 20.76 -5.16
C GLY A 183 26.55 19.60 -6.01
N HIS A 184 26.88 18.34 -5.67
CA HIS A 184 26.33 17.15 -6.34
C HIS A 184 25.35 16.40 -5.42
N THR A 185 24.46 15.59 -5.99
CA THR A 185 23.52 14.77 -5.21
C THR A 185 23.26 13.40 -5.85
N SER A 186 23.35 12.35 -5.04
CA SER A 186 23.06 10.96 -5.38
C SER A 186 21.58 10.60 -5.19
N VAL A 187 20.78 11.48 -4.56
CA VAL A 187 19.36 11.23 -4.24
C VAL A 187 18.53 10.82 -5.46
N PRO A 188 18.61 11.48 -6.64
CA PRO A 188 17.84 11.06 -7.81
C PRO A 188 18.19 9.64 -8.26
N VAL A 189 19.47 9.30 -8.29
CA VAL A 189 19.96 7.97 -8.70
C VAL A 189 19.47 6.90 -7.73
N ILE A 190 19.59 7.13 -6.42
CA ILE A 190 19.16 6.17 -5.40
C ILE A 190 17.63 6.03 -5.38
N ARG A 191 16.87 7.08 -5.69
CA ARG A 191 15.41 6.99 -5.90
C ARG A 191 15.05 6.11 -7.08
N VAL A 192 15.75 6.24 -8.22
CA VAL A 192 15.54 5.37 -9.39
C VAL A 192 15.84 3.91 -9.03
N ILE A 193 16.93 3.65 -8.31
CA ILE A 193 17.24 2.30 -7.80
C ILE A 193 16.11 1.81 -6.88
N GLY A 194 15.63 2.64 -5.95
CA GLY A 194 14.52 2.31 -5.06
C GLY A 194 13.23 1.95 -5.80
N ILE A 195 12.90 2.66 -6.87
CA ILE A 195 11.76 2.35 -7.75
C ILE A 195 11.97 1.01 -8.47
N GLY A 196 13.17 0.75 -8.98
CA GLY A 196 13.52 -0.53 -9.60
C GLY A 196 13.36 -1.70 -8.63
N VAL A 197 13.89 -1.56 -7.40
CA VAL A 197 13.72 -2.55 -6.32
C VAL A 197 12.25 -2.73 -5.97
N LEU A 198 11.47 -1.64 -5.90
CA LEU A 198 10.04 -1.70 -5.64
C LEU A 198 9.32 -2.51 -6.71
N ALA A 199 9.59 -2.26 -8.00
CA ALA A 199 8.98 -3.00 -9.09
C ALA A 199 9.25 -4.51 -8.98
N VAL A 200 10.50 -4.88 -8.68
CA VAL A 200 10.89 -6.29 -8.45
C VAL A 200 10.17 -6.88 -7.24
N VAL A 201 10.09 -6.16 -6.12
CA VAL A 201 9.41 -6.63 -4.90
C VAL A 201 7.90 -6.80 -5.15
N LEU A 202 7.25 -5.88 -5.85
CA LEU A 202 5.83 -5.98 -6.18
C LEU A 202 5.55 -7.16 -7.11
N ALA A 203 6.35 -7.32 -8.16
CA ALA A 203 6.25 -8.47 -9.08
C ALA A 203 6.47 -9.78 -8.32
N TRP A 204 7.49 -9.84 -7.47
CA TRP A 204 7.78 -11.01 -6.64
C TRP A 204 6.64 -11.31 -5.66
N LEU A 205 6.10 -10.32 -4.95
CA LEU A 205 4.97 -10.50 -4.04
C LEU A 205 3.74 -11.03 -4.79
N PHE A 206 3.43 -10.47 -5.96
CA PHE A 206 2.32 -10.91 -6.78
C PHE A 206 2.51 -12.34 -7.29
N VAL A 207 3.64 -12.64 -7.94
CA VAL A 207 3.95 -13.98 -8.49
C VAL A 207 4.03 -15.01 -7.37
N ARG A 208 4.64 -14.68 -6.23
CA ARG A 208 4.68 -15.55 -5.05
C ARG A 208 3.27 -15.83 -4.54
N THR A 209 2.43 -14.81 -4.42
CA THR A 209 1.06 -14.96 -3.92
C THR A 209 0.21 -15.78 -4.89
N TRP A 210 0.35 -15.53 -6.20
CA TRP A 210 -0.36 -16.25 -7.26
C TRP A 210 0.10 -17.72 -7.35
N SER A 211 1.40 -18.00 -7.35
CA SER A 211 1.96 -19.36 -7.43
C SER A 211 1.71 -20.18 -6.16
N GLN A 212 1.77 -19.54 -4.99
CA GLN A 212 1.50 -20.16 -3.70
C GLN A 212 0.06 -19.94 -3.23
N ALA A 213 -0.88 -19.77 -4.15
CA ALA A 213 -2.30 -19.79 -3.82
C ALA A 213 -2.86 -21.21 -3.98
N PRO A 214 -2.67 -22.14 -3.02
CA PRO A 214 -3.58 -23.27 -2.91
C PRO A 214 -4.93 -22.72 -2.46
N ARG A 215 -5.98 -23.08 -3.21
CA ARG A 215 -7.42 -22.96 -2.89
C ARG A 215 -7.74 -22.00 -1.72
N SER A 216 -8.17 -20.77 -2.03
CA SER A 216 -9.01 -19.91 -1.17
C SER A 216 -8.45 -19.11 0.02
N ASP A 217 -7.13 -18.98 0.23
CA ASP A 217 -6.65 -18.20 1.41
C ASP A 217 -6.73 -16.67 1.21
N MET A 218 -7.90 -16.10 1.51
CA MET A 218 -8.18 -14.65 1.58
C MET A 218 -7.10 -13.91 2.36
N ARG A 219 -6.75 -14.43 3.54
CA ARG A 219 -5.84 -13.77 4.47
C ARG A 219 -4.48 -13.54 3.85
N ARG A 220 -3.95 -14.55 3.13
CA ARG A 220 -2.67 -14.45 2.43
C ARG A 220 -2.69 -13.38 1.35
N ILE A 221 -3.75 -13.30 0.54
CA ILE A 221 -3.84 -12.32 -0.56
C ILE A 221 -3.98 -10.89 0.00
N VAL A 222 -4.81 -10.69 1.02
CA VAL A 222 -4.97 -9.39 1.68
C VAL A 222 -3.69 -8.99 2.41
N ALA A 223 -3.00 -9.92 3.08
CA ALA A 223 -1.69 -9.65 3.68
C ALA A 223 -0.66 -9.24 2.63
N ALA A 224 -0.62 -9.92 1.47
CA ALA A 224 0.28 -9.58 0.37
C ALA A 224 0.00 -8.17 -0.18
N ALA A 225 -1.27 -7.76 -0.30
CA ALA A 225 -1.64 -6.38 -0.63
C ALA A 225 -1.14 -5.37 0.42
N GLY A 226 -1.27 -5.70 1.71
CA GLY A 226 -0.73 -4.87 2.79
C GLY A 226 0.80 -4.75 2.76
N TRP A 227 1.51 -5.85 2.47
CA TRP A 227 2.96 -5.83 2.29
C TRP A 227 3.41 -5.12 1.02
N ALA A 228 2.62 -5.19 -0.06
CA ALA A 228 2.87 -4.43 -1.28
C ALA A 228 2.78 -2.93 -1.00
N LEU A 229 1.74 -2.48 -0.30
CA LEU A 229 1.65 -1.09 0.18
C LEU A 229 2.81 -0.73 1.11
N ALA A 230 3.25 -1.63 2.00
CA ALA A 230 4.36 -1.37 2.90
C ALA A 230 5.66 -1.15 2.12
N ALA A 231 5.92 -1.99 1.12
CA ALA A 231 7.06 -1.85 0.22
C ALA A 231 6.97 -0.54 -0.57
N THR A 232 5.81 -0.19 -1.12
CA THR A 232 5.59 1.07 -1.84
C THR A 232 5.89 2.27 -0.96
N VAL A 233 5.39 2.28 0.27
CA VAL A 233 5.56 3.36 1.22
C VAL A 233 7.02 3.51 1.66
N LEU A 234 7.73 2.40 1.89
CA LEU A 234 9.15 2.39 2.25
C LEU A 234 10.07 2.84 1.11
N LEU A 235 9.82 2.34 -0.11
CA LEU A 235 10.68 2.54 -1.28
C LEU A 235 10.24 3.73 -2.16
N ALA A 236 9.14 4.39 -1.83
CA ALA A 236 8.71 5.60 -2.52
C ALA A 236 9.76 6.71 -2.37
N PRO A 237 9.90 7.61 -3.37
CA PRO A 237 10.74 8.81 -3.26
C PRO A 237 10.37 9.71 -2.08
N VAL A 238 9.11 9.67 -1.63
CA VAL A 238 8.59 10.50 -0.53
C VAL A 238 7.82 9.62 0.43
N PHE A 239 8.10 9.78 1.72
CA PHE A 239 7.39 9.10 2.79
C PHE A 239 7.02 10.08 3.90
N HIS A 240 5.72 10.32 4.04
CA HIS A 240 5.16 11.03 5.17
C HIS A 240 4.64 10.03 6.21
N PRO A 241 4.71 10.35 7.52
CA PRO A 241 4.33 9.39 8.58
C PRO A 241 2.95 8.77 8.41
N TRP A 242 1.95 9.56 8.00
CA TRP A 242 0.58 9.08 7.79
C TRP A 242 0.44 8.08 6.63
N TYR A 243 1.43 7.97 5.72
CA TYR A 243 1.41 6.96 4.66
C TYR A 243 1.50 5.53 5.23
N ALA A 244 2.03 5.37 6.45
CA ALA A 244 2.03 4.07 7.13
C ALA A 244 0.63 3.57 7.48
N LEU A 245 -0.38 4.43 7.54
CA LEU A 245 -1.76 4.00 7.78
C LEU A 245 -2.25 3.05 6.69
N TRP A 246 -1.79 3.18 5.44
CA TRP A 246 -2.26 2.35 4.33
C TRP A 246 -1.89 0.88 4.54
N PRO A 247 -0.60 0.49 4.65
CA PRO A 247 -0.24 -0.91 4.88
C PRO A 247 -0.71 -1.40 6.25
N LEU A 248 -0.61 -0.60 7.31
CA LEU A 248 -0.96 -1.04 8.66
C LEU A 248 -2.44 -1.41 8.77
N THR A 249 -3.33 -0.67 8.11
CA THR A 249 -4.77 -0.97 8.09
C THR A 249 -5.07 -2.29 7.39
N ILE A 250 -4.48 -2.52 6.21
CA ILE A 250 -4.70 -3.75 5.44
C ILE A 250 -4.08 -4.96 6.17
N LEU A 251 -2.90 -4.80 6.76
CA LEU A 251 -2.24 -5.82 7.57
C LEU A 251 -3.02 -6.13 8.86
N ALA A 252 -3.64 -5.12 9.49
CA ALA A 252 -4.53 -5.33 10.63
C ALA A 252 -5.73 -6.20 10.24
N ALA A 253 -6.36 -5.93 9.09
CA ALA A 253 -7.44 -6.74 8.55
C ALA A 253 -7.00 -8.19 8.27
N ALA A 254 -5.79 -8.39 7.77
CA ALA A 254 -5.21 -9.72 7.54
C ALA A 254 -4.72 -10.42 8.83
N GLY A 255 -4.92 -9.82 10.01
CA GLY A 255 -4.51 -10.40 11.29
C GLY A 255 -3.00 -10.44 11.51
N ALA A 256 -2.26 -9.43 11.02
CA ALA A 256 -0.82 -9.30 11.26
C ALA A 256 -0.50 -8.99 12.74
N GLY A 257 0.78 -9.13 13.08
CA GLY A 257 1.27 -8.99 14.46
C GLY A 257 1.02 -7.60 15.05
N ARG A 258 0.31 -7.55 16.19
CA ARG A 258 -0.05 -6.32 16.92
C ARG A 258 1.15 -5.43 17.25
N ARG A 259 2.31 -6.02 17.58
CA ARG A 259 3.51 -5.27 17.96
C ARG A 259 4.04 -4.39 16.83
N LEU A 260 4.04 -4.90 15.59
CA LEU A 260 4.47 -4.13 14.43
C LEU A 260 3.55 -2.92 14.19
N ILE A 261 2.23 -3.16 14.30
CA ILE A 261 1.23 -2.12 14.06
C ILE A 261 1.29 -1.05 15.14
N ILE A 262 1.31 -1.43 16.42
CA ILE A 262 1.40 -0.47 17.54
C ILE A 262 2.72 0.29 17.49
N GLY A 263 3.85 -0.40 17.35
CA GLY A 263 5.18 0.23 17.35
C GLY A 263 5.34 1.20 16.18
N GLY A 264 4.91 0.82 14.98
CA GLY A 264 4.91 1.70 13.82
C GLY A 264 4.01 2.92 14.02
N ASN A 265 2.83 2.73 14.61
CA ASN A 265 1.90 3.84 14.86
C ASN A 265 2.47 4.86 15.85
N ILE A 266 2.91 4.40 17.02
CA ILE A 266 3.43 5.26 18.08
C ILE A 266 4.68 6.00 17.60
N GLY A 267 5.65 5.29 17.02
CA GLY A 267 6.91 5.90 16.59
C GLY A 267 6.71 6.96 15.51
N LEU A 268 5.83 6.70 14.54
CA LEU A 268 5.56 7.62 13.44
C LEU A 268 4.72 8.83 13.86
N THR A 269 3.87 8.70 14.89
CA THR A 269 3.11 9.84 15.43
C THR A 269 4.02 10.96 15.91
N PHE A 270 5.21 10.65 16.45
CA PHE A 270 6.13 11.68 16.92
C PHE A 270 6.89 12.41 15.80
N LEU A 271 6.85 11.92 14.56
CA LEU A 271 7.55 12.58 13.45
C LEU A 271 6.82 13.84 12.94
N VAL A 272 5.52 13.96 13.21
CA VAL A 272 4.73 15.16 12.88
C VAL A 272 4.04 15.62 14.15
N LEU A 273 4.43 16.81 14.61
CA LEU A 273 3.91 17.44 15.81
C LEU A 273 2.47 17.96 15.59
N PRO A 274 1.69 18.20 16.66
CA PRO A 274 0.30 18.65 16.55
C PRO A 274 0.08 19.96 15.77
N ASP A 275 1.10 20.82 15.70
CA ASP A 275 1.12 22.05 14.92
C ASP A 275 1.41 21.83 13.41
N GLY A 276 1.56 20.57 12.98
CA GLY A 276 1.92 20.18 11.63
C GLY A 276 3.42 20.20 11.36
N PHE A 277 4.25 20.54 12.34
CA PHE A 277 5.69 20.58 12.17
C PHE A 277 6.27 19.18 12.03
N ASN A 278 6.96 18.94 10.92
CA ASN A 278 7.59 17.66 10.64
C ASN A 278 9.02 17.64 11.17
N LEU A 279 9.27 16.89 12.24
CA LEU A 279 10.59 16.73 12.86
C LEU A 279 11.64 16.25 11.84
N ALA A 280 11.23 15.51 10.81
CA ALA A 280 12.14 15.07 9.77
C ALA A 280 12.87 16.21 9.06
N ARG A 281 12.30 17.43 9.07
CA ARG A 281 12.92 18.62 8.47
C ARG A 281 14.16 19.07 9.23
N VAL A 282 14.13 19.04 10.56
CA VAL A 282 15.24 19.49 11.43
C VAL A 282 16.20 18.37 11.80
N THR A 283 15.77 17.11 11.75
CA THR A 283 16.62 15.95 12.02
C THR A 283 17.24 15.34 10.76
N LYS A 284 17.40 16.14 9.68
CA LYS A 284 17.78 15.63 8.35
C LYS A 284 19.09 14.82 8.36
N PHE A 285 20.15 15.37 8.93
CA PHE A 285 21.46 14.70 9.02
C PHE A 285 21.42 13.42 9.88
N PRO A 286 21.04 13.46 11.17
CA PRO A 286 21.01 12.24 11.99
C PRO A 286 20.00 11.21 11.48
N GLY A 287 18.87 11.66 10.94
CA GLY A 287 17.86 10.80 10.35
C GLY A 287 18.33 10.09 9.09
N ALA A 288 19.09 10.76 8.21
CA ALA A 288 19.69 10.14 7.04
C ALA A 288 20.66 9.01 7.44
N LEU A 289 21.54 9.25 8.42
CA LEU A 289 22.46 8.23 8.93
C LEU A 289 21.72 7.06 9.58
N ALA A 290 20.66 7.34 10.36
CA ALA A 290 19.81 6.30 10.94
C ALA A 290 19.11 5.45 9.87
N MET A 291 18.64 6.06 8.77
CA MET A 291 18.03 5.35 7.65
C MET A 291 19.06 4.47 6.92
N LEU A 292 20.27 4.95 6.70
CA LEU A 292 21.36 4.15 6.13
C LEU A 292 21.68 2.94 7.02
N ALA A 293 21.81 3.14 8.33
CA ALA A 293 22.05 2.07 9.28
C ALA A 293 20.91 1.04 9.30
N LEU A 294 19.65 1.49 9.27
CA LEU A 294 18.47 0.62 9.18
C LEU A 294 18.49 -0.21 7.89
N THR A 295 18.77 0.40 6.74
CA THR A 295 18.88 -0.31 5.45
C THR A 295 19.99 -1.35 5.50
N GLY A 296 21.17 -0.99 6.02
CA GLY A 296 22.28 -1.93 6.20
C GLY A 296 21.92 -3.11 7.11
N TRP A 297 21.24 -2.84 8.23
CA TRP A 297 20.77 -3.89 9.14
C TRP A 297 19.72 -4.81 8.49
N LEU A 298 18.78 -4.26 7.71
CA LEU A 298 17.78 -5.06 7.00
C LEU A 298 18.41 -5.97 5.95
N LEU A 299 19.39 -5.46 5.19
CA LEU A 299 20.16 -6.24 4.21
C LEU A 299 20.99 -7.33 4.89
N TRP A 300 21.70 -7.00 5.96
CA TRP A 300 22.46 -7.99 6.73
C TRP A 300 21.57 -9.10 7.28
N ARG A 301 20.40 -8.73 7.82
CA ARG A 301 19.43 -9.69 8.35
C ARG A 301 18.81 -10.56 7.27
N SER A 302 18.56 -10.03 6.07
CA SER A 302 18.01 -10.81 4.96
C SER A 302 19.04 -11.85 4.48
N VAL A 303 20.31 -11.45 4.33
CA VAL A 303 21.41 -12.36 3.99
C VAL A 303 21.55 -13.47 5.03
N ARG A 304 21.55 -13.14 6.33
CA ARG A 304 21.64 -14.14 7.40
C ARG A 304 20.48 -15.13 7.43
N ARG A 305 19.27 -14.70 7.04
CA ARG A 305 18.09 -15.58 6.98
C ARG A 305 18.08 -16.47 5.74
N SER A 306 18.67 -16.01 4.64
CA SER A 306 18.87 -16.78 3.42
C SER A 306 20.09 -17.73 3.51
N GLY A 307 20.92 -17.55 4.53
CA GLY A 307 22.06 -18.41 4.86
C GLY A 307 21.65 -19.80 5.31
N VAL A 308 21.52 -20.68 4.31
CA VAL A 308 21.89 -22.09 4.32
C VAL A 308 22.98 -22.40 5.36
N SER A 309 22.83 -23.52 6.05
CA SER A 309 23.87 -24.12 6.88
C SER A 309 25.17 -24.25 6.08
N VAL A 310 26.12 -23.35 6.31
CA VAL A 310 27.52 -23.68 6.05
C VAL A 310 27.91 -24.62 7.19
N ARG A 311 27.65 -25.92 6.99
CA ARG A 311 28.32 -26.95 7.78
C ARG A 311 29.82 -26.73 7.55
N ARG A 312 30.51 -26.56 8.67
CA ARG A 312 31.96 -26.43 8.77
C ARG A 312 32.66 -27.61 8.11
#